data_AF-A0A453D3H5-F1
#
_entry.id   AF-A0A453D3H5-F1
#
_cell.length_a   1.000
_cell.length_b   1.000
_cell.length_c   1.000
_cell.angle_alpha   90.00
_cell.angle_beta   90.00
_cell.angle_gamma   90.00
#
_symmetry.space_group_name_H-M   'P 1'
#
loop_
_entity.id
_entity.type
_entity.pdbx_description
1 polymer ?
#
loop_
_entity_poly.entity_id
_entity_poly.type
_entity_poly.pdbx_seq_one_letter_code
_entity_poly.pdbx_strand_id
1 'polypeptide(L)'
;RVLEYTTRLPEVVLWQRDAKAYRTGPWNGRWFNGVPEASTYAHDFPLHVTASTSEVTYGYTARPGAPLTRVVVSDAGVVRRLVWDASTSTWKTFFQGPRDVCDAYGKCGAFGLCDASAASSAFCGCLQGFSPASPPAWYMRETSDGCRRNVPLNCSGNGTATDGFVLVRGVKLPDTQNASVDTSISTEECRARCSANCSCLAYASAEIREGGGGGSGCIIWTGDVVDLRYVDRGQDLYLRLAESELGTKQMAVITIFVPRFSVH
;
A
#
# COMPACT_ATOMS: atom_id res chain seq x y z
N ARG A 1 30.00 -2.23 3.86
CA ARG A 1 28.98 -1.20 3.53
C ARG A 1 28.21 -0.94 4.80
N VAL A 2 28.37 0.24 5.39
CA VAL A 2 27.55 0.69 6.52
C VAL A 2 26.16 0.92 5.94
N LEU A 3 25.19 0.11 6.36
CA LEU A 3 23.78 0.37 6.05
C LEU A 3 23.37 1.52 6.98
N GLU A 4 23.18 2.72 6.42
CA GLU A 4 22.54 3.81 7.15
C GLU A 4 21.09 3.41 7.41
N TYR A 5 20.82 2.89 8.60
CA TYR A 5 19.51 2.46 9.09
C TYR A 5 18.50 3.61 9.26
N THR A 6 18.86 4.85 8.90
CA THR A 6 18.02 6.05 8.96
C THR A 6 17.11 6.24 7.74
N THR A 7 17.11 5.33 6.76
CA THR A 7 16.50 5.57 5.43
C THR A 7 15.18 4.84 5.16
N ARG A 8 14.62 4.08 6.12
CA ARG A 8 13.41 3.26 5.90
C ARG A 8 12.37 3.42 7.01
N LEU A 9 11.09 3.39 6.63
CA LEU A 9 9.99 3.36 7.60
C LEU A 9 9.85 1.94 8.18
N PRO A 10 9.64 1.80 9.50
CA PRO A 10 9.41 0.50 10.12
C PRO A 10 8.17 -0.19 9.56
N GLU A 11 8.30 -1.48 9.28
CA GLU A 11 7.22 -2.36 8.82
C GLU A 11 7.25 -3.66 9.62
N VAL A 12 6.09 -4.23 9.92
CA VAL A 12 6.01 -5.58 10.50
C VAL A 12 5.68 -6.58 9.40
N VAL A 13 6.49 -7.62 9.31
CA VAL A 13 6.39 -8.65 8.27
C VAL A 13 6.22 -10.01 8.93
N LEU A 14 5.21 -10.75 8.48
CA LEU A 14 5.07 -12.15 8.80
C LEU A 14 5.76 -12.97 7.70
N TRP A 15 6.75 -13.76 8.11
CA TRP A 15 7.50 -14.65 7.23
C TRP A 15 6.96 -16.07 7.38
N GLN A 16 6.84 -16.75 6.25
CA GLN A 16 6.65 -18.19 6.21
C GLN A 16 7.90 -18.80 5.58
N ARG A 17 8.74 -19.43 6.42
CA ARG A 17 10.10 -19.85 6.05
C ARG A 17 10.93 -18.66 5.54
N ASP A 18 11.36 -18.70 4.29
CA ASP A 18 12.19 -17.72 3.59
C ASP A 18 11.37 -16.75 2.72
N ALA A 19 10.04 -16.87 2.71
CA ALA A 19 9.15 -16.01 1.93
C ALA A 19 8.34 -15.05 2.83
N LYS A 20 8.20 -13.79 2.39
CA LYS A 20 7.25 -12.84 2.99
C LYS A 20 5.84 -13.36 2.71
N ALA A 21 5.05 -13.60 3.76
CA ALA A 21 3.67 -14.07 3.63
C ALA A 21 2.67 -12.92 3.77
N TYR A 22 2.95 -11.97 4.67
CA TYR A 22 2.10 -10.81 4.95
C TYR A 22 2.94 -9.62 5.43
N ARG A 23 2.49 -8.41 5.12
CA ARG A 23 3.11 -7.15 5.54
C ARG A 23 2.03 -6.20 6.08
N THR A 24 2.29 -5.57 7.22
CA THR A 24 1.38 -4.59 7.82
C THR A 24 1.37 -3.24 7.09
N GLY A 25 2.36 -2.97 6.25
CA GLY A 25 2.63 -1.64 5.69
C GLY A 25 3.53 -0.80 6.61
N PRO A 26 4.06 0.33 6.11
CA PRO A 26 4.89 1.25 6.88
C PRO A 26 4.12 1.92 8.01
N TRP A 27 4.83 2.25 9.08
CA TRP A 27 4.31 3.14 10.12
C TRP A 27 4.03 4.53 9.56
N ASN A 28 2.81 5.03 9.76
CA ASN A 28 2.36 6.32 9.21
C ASN A 28 2.28 7.45 10.25
N GLY A 29 2.96 7.30 11.39
CA GLY A 29 2.85 8.22 12.53
C GLY A 29 1.74 7.86 13.52
N ARG A 30 0.78 6.99 13.17
CA ARG A 30 -0.33 6.58 14.04
C ARG A 30 -0.53 5.07 14.15
N TRP A 31 -0.44 4.39 13.02
CA TRP A 31 -0.54 2.93 12.91
C TRP A 31 0.25 2.44 11.70
N PHE A 32 0.44 1.14 11.58
CA PHE A 32 0.93 0.57 10.32
C PHE A 32 -0.16 0.72 9.27
N ASN A 33 0.16 1.29 8.11
CA ASN A 33 -0.84 1.84 7.20
C ASN A 33 -1.80 0.79 6.60
N GLY A 34 -1.39 -0.47 6.56
CA GLY A 34 -2.24 -1.61 6.17
C GLY A 34 -3.10 -2.17 7.31
N VAL A 35 -3.06 -1.61 8.53
CA VAL A 35 -3.81 -2.04 9.72
C VAL A 35 -4.64 -0.86 10.29
N PRO A 36 -5.60 -0.31 9.54
CA PRO A 36 -6.45 0.81 9.99
C PRO A 36 -7.36 0.44 11.17
N GLU A 37 -7.62 -0.84 11.42
CA GLU A 37 -8.38 -1.35 12.56
C GLU A 37 -7.72 -0.94 13.88
N ALA A 38 -6.42 -0.59 13.86
CA ALA A 38 -5.74 0.06 14.96
C ALA A 38 -6.46 1.28 15.52
N SER A 39 -7.18 2.03 14.67
CA SER A 39 -8.00 3.16 15.12
C SER A 39 -9.08 2.78 16.15
N THR A 40 -9.53 1.51 16.19
CA THR A 40 -10.56 1.03 17.12
C THR A 40 -10.03 0.69 18.52
N TYR A 41 -8.72 0.47 18.64
CA TYR A 41 -8.09 0.03 19.90
C TYR A 41 -6.91 0.89 20.33
N ALA A 42 -6.44 1.83 19.48
CA ALA A 42 -5.33 2.72 19.78
C ALA A 42 -5.64 3.70 20.92
N HIS A 43 -6.92 3.94 21.24
CA HIS A 43 -7.28 4.71 22.43
C HIS A 43 -6.82 3.97 23.69
N ASP A 44 -7.23 2.71 23.87
CA ASP A 44 -6.93 1.92 25.08
C ASP A 44 -5.50 1.39 25.07
N PHE A 45 -4.97 1.13 23.87
CA PHE A 45 -3.61 0.65 23.63
C PHE A 45 -2.85 1.57 22.67
N PRO A 46 -2.42 2.78 23.10
CA PRO A 46 -1.60 3.64 22.28
C PRO A 46 -0.40 2.88 21.71
N LEU A 47 -0.25 2.95 20.39
CA LEU A 47 0.83 2.29 19.65
C LEU A 47 2.04 3.22 19.58
N HIS A 48 3.22 2.65 19.74
CA HIS A 48 4.48 3.39 19.69
C HIS A 48 5.47 2.65 18.79
N VAL A 49 6.19 3.42 17.98
CA VAL A 49 7.31 2.93 17.18
C VAL A 49 8.52 3.79 17.51
N THR A 50 9.60 3.14 17.91
CA THR A 50 10.91 3.78 18.07
C THR A 50 11.76 3.38 16.88
N ALA A 51 12.28 4.35 16.14
CA ALA A 51 13.17 4.13 15.01
C ALA A 51 14.41 5.01 15.18
N SER A 52 15.55 4.38 15.41
CA SER A 52 16.84 5.03 15.63
C SER A 52 17.95 4.21 14.98
N THR A 53 19.18 4.71 15.01
CA THR A 53 20.35 3.96 14.53
C THR A 53 20.67 2.74 15.39
N SER A 54 20.20 2.68 16.65
CA SER A 54 20.46 1.59 17.59
C SER A 54 19.30 0.62 17.75
N GLU A 55 18.06 1.06 17.54
CA GLU A 55 16.86 0.28 17.83
C GLU A 55 15.73 0.64 16.88
N VAL A 56 15.05 -0.40 16.37
CA VAL A 56 13.77 -0.30 15.71
C VAL A 56 12.79 -1.23 16.42
N THR A 57 11.87 -0.67 17.19
CA THR A 57 10.88 -1.43 17.97
C THR A 57 9.46 -0.91 17.77
N TYR A 58 8.51 -1.81 17.90
CA TYR A 58 7.08 -1.54 17.95
C TYR A 58 6.53 -2.08 19.26
N GLY A 59 5.69 -1.29 19.90
CA GLY A 59 5.03 -1.67 21.15
C GLY A 59 3.71 -0.94 21.34
N TYR A 60 3.10 -1.20 22.49
CA TYR A 60 1.90 -0.51 22.93
C TYR A 60 1.91 -0.36 24.45
N THR A 61 1.25 0.68 24.94
CA THR A 61 1.02 0.89 26.38
C THR A 61 -0.44 0.63 26.68
N ALA A 62 -0.77 -0.12 27.74
CA ALA A 62 -2.16 -0.24 28.19
C ALA A 62 -2.52 0.95 29.08
N ARG A 63 -3.59 1.67 28.75
CA ARG A 63 -4.10 2.75 29.62
C ARG A 63 -4.66 2.19 30.93
N PRO A 64 -4.69 2.99 32.01
CA PRO A 64 -5.39 2.60 33.23
C PRO A 64 -6.83 2.16 32.93
N GLY A 65 -7.21 0.97 33.40
CA GLY A 65 -8.54 0.39 33.16
C GLY A 65 -8.71 -0.33 31.82
N ALA A 66 -7.71 -0.31 30.93
CA ALA A 66 -7.78 -1.07 29.69
C ALA A 66 -7.78 -2.60 29.96
N PRO A 67 -8.54 -3.39 29.19
CA PRO A 67 -8.54 -4.85 29.30
C PRO A 67 -7.16 -5.44 28.94
N LEU A 68 -6.92 -6.69 29.34
CA LEU A 68 -5.69 -7.39 28.93
C LEU A 68 -5.64 -7.52 27.41
N THR A 69 -4.47 -7.30 26.81
CA THR A 69 -4.26 -7.51 25.37
C THR A 69 -2.95 -8.23 25.11
N ARG A 70 -2.93 -9.02 24.04
CA ARG A 70 -1.72 -9.68 23.52
C ARG A 70 -1.76 -9.77 22.01
N VAL A 71 -0.59 -9.77 21.39
CA VAL A 71 -0.41 -10.11 19.97
C VAL A 71 0.18 -11.50 19.91
N VAL A 72 -0.44 -12.39 19.13
CA VAL A 72 -0.01 -13.78 18.99
C VAL A 72 0.12 -14.14 17.51
N VAL A 73 1.08 -15.00 17.19
CA VAL A 73 1.20 -15.63 15.86
C VAL A 73 0.85 -17.10 16.05
N SER A 74 -0.12 -17.60 15.28
CA SER A 74 -0.46 -19.03 15.28
C SER A 74 0.42 -19.81 14.30
N ASP A 75 0.53 -21.12 14.52
CA ASP A 75 1.15 -22.10 13.61
C ASP A 75 0.57 -22.06 12.19
N ALA A 76 -0.70 -21.69 12.04
CA ALA A 76 -1.34 -21.46 10.74
C ALA A 76 -0.84 -20.21 9.98
N GLY A 77 0.15 -19.47 10.50
CA GLY A 77 0.69 -18.27 9.84
C GLY A 77 -0.27 -17.08 9.88
N VAL A 78 -0.98 -16.91 11.00
CA VAL A 78 -1.90 -15.79 11.21
C VAL A 78 -1.49 -15.03 12.46
N VAL A 79 -1.27 -13.72 12.32
CA VAL A 79 -1.08 -12.81 13.44
C VAL A 79 -2.44 -12.31 13.92
N ARG A 80 -2.67 -12.28 15.23
CA ARG A 80 -3.88 -11.73 15.85
C ARG A 80 -3.55 -10.81 17.01
N ARG A 81 -4.24 -9.68 17.09
CA ARG A 81 -4.37 -8.92 18.33
C ARG A 81 -5.63 -9.37 19.05
N LEU A 82 -5.43 -9.87 20.26
CA LEU A 82 -6.48 -10.36 21.13
C LEU A 82 -6.67 -9.39 22.29
N VAL A 83 -7.92 -9.15 22.67
CA VAL A 83 -8.30 -8.37 23.84
C VAL A 83 -9.22 -9.22 24.72
N TRP A 84 -8.98 -9.21 26.01
CA TRP A 84 -9.74 -10.01 26.98
C TRP A 84 -11.09 -9.37 27.27
N ASP A 85 -12.16 -10.10 27.01
CA ASP A 85 -13.51 -9.73 27.40
C ASP A 85 -13.87 -10.45 28.71
N ALA A 86 -13.89 -9.69 29.80
CA ALA A 86 -14.19 -10.21 31.13
C ALA A 86 -15.64 -10.68 31.28
N SER A 87 -16.59 -10.12 30.51
CA SER A 87 -18.01 -10.49 30.60
C SER A 87 -18.27 -11.90 30.09
N THR A 88 -17.53 -12.32 29.06
CA THR A 88 -17.63 -13.66 28.48
C THR A 88 -16.47 -14.57 28.86
N SER A 89 -15.45 -14.07 29.57
CA SER A 89 -14.20 -14.78 29.86
C SER A 89 -13.54 -15.35 28.60
N THR A 90 -13.54 -14.58 27.51
CA THR A 90 -12.95 -15.00 26.23
C THR A 90 -12.02 -13.94 25.64
N TRP A 91 -11.07 -14.39 24.82
CA TRP A 91 -10.27 -13.51 23.98
C TRP A 91 -11.05 -13.14 22.71
N LYS A 92 -11.24 -11.84 22.47
CA LYS A 92 -11.84 -11.31 21.24
C LYS A 92 -10.74 -10.87 20.27
N THR A 93 -10.92 -11.17 18.99
CA THR A 93 -10.01 -10.72 17.93
C THR A 93 -10.36 -9.30 17.53
N PHE A 94 -9.42 -8.37 17.72
CA PHE A 94 -9.55 -6.97 17.29
C PHE A 94 -8.86 -6.70 15.95
N PHE A 95 -7.85 -7.49 15.64
CA PHE A 95 -7.17 -7.48 14.35
C PHE A 95 -6.67 -8.90 14.04
N GLN A 96 -6.73 -9.29 12.77
CA GLN A 96 -6.02 -10.44 12.25
C GLN A 96 -5.30 -10.08 10.95
N GLY A 97 -4.14 -10.67 10.70
CA GLY A 97 -3.41 -10.57 9.44
C GLY A 97 -2.88 -11.94 9.03
N PRO A 98 -3.08 -12.38 7.78
CA PRO A 98 -3.91 -11.77 6.72
C PRO A 98 -5.40 -11.69 7.08
N ARG A 99 -6.12 -10.67 6.59
CA ARG A 99 -7.59 -10.53 6.73
C ARG A 99 -8.36 -11.24 5.63
N ASP A 100 -7.87 -11.09 4.41
CA ASP A 100 -8.47 -11.58 3.18
C ASP A 100 -7.36 -11.92 2.16
N VAL A 101 -7.77 -12.30 0.95
CA VAL A 101 -6.87 -12.69 -0.14
C VAL A 101 -5.90 -11.59 -0.60
N CYS A 102 -6.23 -10.30 -0.39
CA CYS A 102 -5.40 -9.17 -0.78
C CYS A 102 -4.28 -8.85 0.22
N ASP A 103 -4.32 -9.45 1.42
CA ASP A 103 -3.23 -9.33 2.38
C ASP A 103 -2.08 -10.32 2.10
N ALA A 104 -2.28 -11.32 1.23
CA ALA A 104 -1.19 -12.17 0.77
C ALA A 104 -0.13 -11.29 0.06
N TYR A 105 1.11 -11.39 0.54
CA TYR A 105 2.19 -10.53 0.05
C TYR A 105 2.35 -10.64 -1.48
N GLY A 106 2.30 -9.49 -2.16
CA GLY A 106 2.53 -9.42 -3.60
C GLY A 106 1.43 -10.08 -4.46
N LYS A 107 0.21 -10.24 -3.94
CA LYS A 107 -0.92 -10.93 -4.62
C LYS A 107 -1.14 -10.58 -6.09
N CYS A 108 -0.93 -9.31 -6.47
CA CYS A 108 -1.19 -8.82 -7.84
C CYS A 108 0.09 -8.49 -8.64
N GLY A 109 1.27 -8.90 -8.16
CA GLY A 109 2.54 -8.61 -8.83
C GLY A 109 2.92 -7.12 -8.84
N ALA A 110 3.90 -6.76 -9.67
CA ALA A 110 4.37 -5.39 -9.85
C ALA A 110 3.31 -4.51 -10.53
N PHE A 111 3.10 -3.30 -10.01
CA PHE A 111 2.11 -2.32 -10.48
C PHE A 111 0.67 -2.83 -10.56
N GLY A 112 0.39 -3.97 -9.93
CA GLY A 112 -0.95 -4.48 -9.70
C GLY A 112 -1.51 -3.94 -8.37
N LEU A 113 -2.82 -3.74 -8.34
CA LEU A 113 -3.56 -3.24 -7.20
C LEU A 113 -4.63 -4.27 -6.83
N CYS A 114 -4.59 -4.72 -5.57
CA CYS A 114 -5.58 -5.67 -5.07
C CYS A 114 -6.82 -4.97 -4.51
N ASP A 115 -7.99 -5.47 -4.89
CA ASP A 115 -9.31 -5.06 -4.41
C ASP A 115 -10.09 -6.29 -3.95
N ALA A 116 -10.34 -6.38 -2.64
CA ALA A 116 -11.06 -7.50 -2.03
C ALA A 116 -12.51 -7.62 -2.51
N SER A 117 -13.09 -6.55 -3.07
CA SER A 117 -14.43 -6.56 -3.65
C SER A 117 -14.48 -7.03 -5.10
N ALA A 118 -13.34 -7.09 -5.80
CA ALA A 118 -13.24 -7.39 -7.22
C ALA A 118 -13.02 -8.88 -7.52
N ALA A 119 -13.83 -9.77 -6.94
CA ALA A 119 -13.69 -11.22 -7.12
C ALA A 119 -13.75 -11.67 -8.59
N SER A 120 -14.53 -10.97 -9.43
CA SER A 120 -14.66 -11.27 -10.86
C SER A 120 -13.35 -11.12 -11.64
N SER A 121 -12.42 -10.28 -11.18
CA SER A 121 -11.09 -10.07 -11.77
C SER A 121 -9.96 -10.77 -11.00
N ALA A 122 -10.30 -11.82 -10.23
CA ALA A 122 -9.36 -12.48 -9.33
C ALA A 122 -8.71 -11.52 -8.32
N PHE A 123 -9.47 -10.49 -7.90
CA PHE A 123 -9.09 -9.45 -6.94
C PHE A 123 -8.00 -8.50 -7.42
N CYS A 124 -7.51 -8.62 -8.66
CA CYS A 124 -6.41 -7.80 -9.16
C CYS A 124 -6.84 -6.92 -10.34
N GLY A 125 -6.30 -5.71 -10.36
CA GLY A 125 -6.34 -4.79 -11.49
C GLY A 125 -4.97 -4.14 -11.69
N CYS A 126 -4.73 -3.57 -12.87
CA CYS A 126 -3.54 -2.75 -13.10
C CYS A 126 -3.79 -1.30 -12.69
N LEU A 127 -2.74 -0.64 -12.20
CA LEU A 127 -2.77 0.81 -11.99
C LEU A 127 -3.06 1.56 -13.31
N GLN A 128 -3.60 2.78 -13.22
CA GLN A 128 -3.81 3.63 -14.39
C GLN A 128 -2.48 3.80 -15.15
N GLY A 129 -2.51 3.67 -16.48
CA GLY A 129 -1.32 3.72 -17.33
C GLY A 129 -0.54 2.40 -17.41
N PHE A 130 -1.09 1.31 -16.88
CA PHE A 130 -0.51 -0.03 -16.94
C PHE A 130 -1.51 -1.05 -17.50
N SER A 131 -0.98 -2.10 -18.12
CA SER A 131 -1.74 -3.25 -18.63
C SER A 131 -1.09 -4.55 -18.15
N PRO A 132 -1.83 -5.68 -18.14
CA PRO A 132 -1.25 -6.96 -17.74
C PRO A 132 0.05 -7.26 -18.49
N ALA A 133 1.09 -7.65 -17.76
CA ALA A 133 2.38 -8.00 -18.35
C ALA A 133 2.25 -9.22 -19.27
N SER A 134 1.39 -10.18 -18.87
CA SER A 134 1.01 -11.37 -19.63
C SER A 134 -0.52 -11.44 -19.79
N PRO A 135 -1.10 -10.90 -20.88
CA PRO A 135 -2.54 -10.96 -21.10
C PRO A 135 -3.14 -12.38 -21.13
N PRO A 136 -2.47 -13.41 -21.72
CA PRO A 136 -2.98 -14.78 -21.66
C PRO A 136 -3.05 -15.34 -20.23
N ALA A 137 -2.02 -15.13 -19.41
CA ALA A 137 -2.02 -15.56 -18.01
C ALA A 137 -3.12 -14.82 -17.22
N TRP A 138 -3.24 -13.51 -17.43
CA TRP A 138 -4.24 -12.68 -16.78
C TRP A 138 -5.68 -13.14 -17.10
N TYR A 139 -5.95 -13.53 -18.36
CA TYR A 139 -7.24 -14.11 -18.76
C TYR A 139 -7.54 -15.43 -18.03
N MET A 140 -6.50 -16.23 -17.79
CA MET A 140 -6.57 -17.47 -17.01
C MET A 140 -6.58 -17.22 -15.49
N ARG A 141 -6.72 -15.97 -15.04
CA ARG A 141 -6.71 -15.55 -13.63
C ARG A 141 -5.38 -15.72 -12.91
N GLU A 142 -4.29 -15.82 -13.67
CA GLU A 142 -2.92 -15.82 -13.16
C GLU A 142 -2.35 -14.39 -13.23
N THR A 143 -2.20 -13.74 -12.07
CA THR A 143 -1.90 -12.31 -11.95
C THR A 143 -0.51 -12.02 -11.38
N SER A 144 0.30 -13.06 -11.16
CA SER A 144 1.63 -12.98 -10.54
C SER A 144 2.64 -12.18 -11.36
N ASP A 145 2.54 -12.21 -12.69
CA ASP A 145 3.39 -11.43 -13.60
C ASP A 145 3.15 -9.91 -13.47
N GLY A 146 2.07 -9.50 -12.81
CA GLY A 146 1.73 -8.10 -12.59
C GLY A 146 1.42 -7.35 -13.88
N CYS A 147 1.76 -6.08 -13.88
CA CYS A 147 1.39 -5.11 -14.90
C CYS A 147 2.62 -4.38 -15.43
N ARG A 148 2.63 -4.12 -16.73
CA ARG A 148 3.65 -3.33 -17.41
C ARG A 148 3.08 -1.96 -17.78
N ARG A 149 3.95 -0.95 -17.73
CA ARG A 149 3.62 0.41 -18.13
C ARG A 149 3.28 0.45 -19.62
N ASN A 150 2.24 1.20 -20.01
CA ASN A 150 1.83 1.31 -21.41
C ASN A 150 2.73 2.27 -22.19
N VAL A 151 3.04 3.42 -21.59
CA VAL A 151 3.84 4.48 -22.23
C VAL A 151 5.11 4.73 -21.41
N PRO A 152 6.32 4.67 -22.00
CA PRO A 152 7.55 5.01 -21.30
C PRO A 152 7.54 6.41 -20.69
N LEU A 153 8.20 6.56 -19.54
CA LEU A 153 8.38 7.89 -18.93
C LEU A 153 9.31 8.74 -19.79
N ASN A 154 9.05 10.05 -19.82
CA ASN A 154 9.86 11.04 -20.50
C ASN A 154 10.52 11.97 -19.48
N CYS A 155 11.64 11.51 -18.93
CA CYS A 155 12.49 12.32 -18.08
C CYS A 155 13.64 12.91 -18.91
N SER A 156 13.43 14.08 -19.52
CA SER A 156 14.51 14.75 -20.25
C SER A 156 15.40 15.51 -19.25
N GLY A 157 16.69 15.20 -19.24
CA GLY A 157 17.70 15.91 -18.43
C GLY A 157 17.92 17.37 -18.85
N ASN A 158 17.19 17.83 -19.87
CA ASN A 158 17.33 19.13 -20.51
C ASN A 158 16.23 20.12 -20.06
N GLY A 159 15.42 19.75 -19.06
CA GLY A 159 14.45 20.65 -18.42
C GLY A 159 13.02 20.58 -18.95
N THR A 160 12.65 19.56 -19.74
CA THR A 160 11.29 19.37 -20.26
C THR A 160 10.72 17.99 -19.92
N ALA A 161 10.93 17.52 -18.69
CA ALA A 161 10.23 16.31 -18.22
C ALA A 161 8.72 16.58 -18.25
N THR A 162 8.00 15.87 -19.12
CA THR A 162 6.55 16.03 -19.27
C THR A 162 5.75 15.04 -18.43
N ASP A 163 6.44 14.15 -17.71
CA ASP A 163 5.80 13.25 -16.76
C ASP A 163 5.00 14.02 -15.71
N GLY A 164 3.97 13.37 -15.19
CA GLY A 164 3.22 13.86 -14.05
C GLY A 164 2.78 12.74 -13.14
N PHE A 165 1.85 13.04 -12.26
CA PHE A 165 1.44 12.14 -11.20
C PHE A 165 -0.07 11.97 -11.17
N VAL A 166 -0.50 10.71 -11.10
CA VAL A 166 -1.89 10.35 -10.81
C VAL A 166 -2.02 9.93 -9.35
N LEU A 167 -3.13 10.29 -8.74
CA LEU A 167 -3.45 9.95 -7.35
C LEU A 167 -4.14 8.58 -7.27
N VAL A 168 -3.53 7.65 -6.55
CA VAL A 168 -4.11 6.36 -6.17
C VAL A 168 -4.52 6.46 -4.69
N ARG A 169 -5.82 6.60 -4.44
CA ARG A 169 -6.35 6.90 -3.11
C ARG A 169 -6.56 5.65 -2.27
N GLY A 170 -6.37 5.79 -0.95
CA GLY A 170 -6.87 4.80 0.02
C GLY A 170 -6.20 3.44 -0.08
N VAL A 171 -4.86 3.41 -0.21
CA VAL A 171 -4.10 2.16 -0.36
C VAL A 171 -3.22 1.86 0.86
N LYS A 172 -3.00 0.57 1.10
CA LYS A 172 -1.79 0.11 1.80
C LYS A 172 -0.60 0.50 0.92
N LEU A 173 0.34 1.29 1.45
CA LEU A 173 1.45 1.82 0.65
C LEU A 173 2.37 0.66 0.22
N PRO A 174 3.06 0.72 -0.93
CA PRO A 174 3.88 -0.37 -1.43
C PRO A 174 4.98 -0.81 -0.46
N ASP A 175 5.59 -1.97 -0.70
CA ASP A 175 6.79 -2.41 0.03
C ASP A 175 7.89 -1.33 -0.05
N THR A 176 8.50 -0.98 1.09
CA THR A 176 9.49 0.10 1.17
C THR A 176 10.94 -0.37 0.96
N GLN A 177 11.18 -1.63 0.59
CA GLN A 177 12.53 -2.16 0.37
C GLN A 177 13.35 -1.36 -0.65
N ASN A 178 12.68 -0.84 -1.69
CA ASN A 178 13.25 -0.04 -2.78
C ASN A 178 12.86 1.45 -2.68
N ALA A 179 12.51 1.91 -1.48
CA ALA A 179 12.10 3.29 -1.22
C ALA A 179 13.14 4.05 -0.39
N SER A 180 13.19 5.36 -0.61
CA SER A 180 13.91 6.32 0.24
C SER A 180 12.91 7.15 1.04
N VAL A 181 13.25 7.44 2.30
CA VAL A 181 12.37 8.17 3.22
C VAL A 181 13.06 9.45 3.71
N ASP A 182 12.31 10.55 3.75
CA ASP A 182 12.70 11.81 4.39
C ASP A 182 11.47 12.40 5.11
N THR A 183 11.44 12.32 6.44
CA THR A 183 10.31 12.80 7.24
C THR A 183 10.31 14.32 7.45
N SER A 184 11.38 15.01 7.07
CA SER A 184 11.56 16.45 7.34
C SER A 184 10.89 17.37 6.32
N ILE A 185 10.47 16.83 5.17
CA ILE A 185 9.99 17.64 4.04
C ILE A 185 8.47 17.56 3.84
N SER A 186 7.94 18.50 3.06
CA SER A 186 6.53 18.51 2.68
C SER A 186 6.22 17.53 1.55
N THR A 187 4.93 17.25 1.34
CA THR A 187 4.47 16.43 0.22
C THR A 187 4.74 17.14 -1.13
N GLU A 188 4.69 18.47 -1.16
CA GLU A 188 5.01 19.28 -2.34
C GLU A 188 6.49 19.20 -2.69
N GLU A 189 7.38 19.26 -1.69
CA GLU A 189 8.81 19.06 -1.91
C GLU A 189 9.10 17.62 -2.34
N CYS A 190 8.38 16.64 -1.78
CA CYS A 190 8.46 15.24 -2.20
C CYS A 190 8.12 15.07 -3.70
N ARG A 191 7.07 15.75 -4.16
CA ARG A 191 6.71 15.81 -5.59
C ARG A 191 7.86 16.38 -6.43
N ALA A 192 8.43 17.51 -6.01
CA ALA A 192 9.53 18.15 -6.74
C ALA A 192 10.77 17.26 -6.83
N ARG A 193 11.15 16.60 -5.72
CA ARG A 193 12.27 15.64 -5.68
C ARG A 193 12.03 14.43 -6.57
N CYS A 194 10.81 13.88 -6.55
CA CYS A 194 10.45 12.77 -7.42
C CYS A 194 10.49 13.18 -8.90
N SER A 195 9.96 14.35 -9.26
CA SER A 195 10.03 14.88 -10.63
C SER A 195 11.47 15.02 -11.12
N ALA A 196 12.37 15.54 -10.27
CA ALA A 196 13.78 15.75 -10.59
C ALA A 196 14.59 14.44 -10.68
N ASN A 197 14.10 13.35 -10.07
CA ASN A 197 14.74 12.04 -10.11
C ASN A 197 14.12 11.17 -11.20
N CYS A 198 14.82 10.94 -12.31
CA CYS A 198 14.32 10.11 -13.43
C CYS A 198 14.05 8.64 -13.07
N SER A 199 14.62 8.14 -11.99
CA SER A 199 14.33 6.79 -11.48
C SER A 199 13.11 6.75 -10.56
N CYS A 200 12.56 7.90 -10.13
CA CYS A 200 11.38 7.91 -9.29
C CYS A 200 10.14 7.42 -10.05
N LEU A 201 9.44 6.44 -9.48
CA LEU A 201 8.23 5.82 -10.04
C LEU A 201 6.96 6.19 -9.28
N ALA A 202 7.05 6.47 -7.98
CA ALA A 202 5.94 6.93 -7.17
C ALA A 202 6.44 7.65 -5.92
N TYR A 203 5.58 8.46 -5.30
CA TYR A 203 5.83 9.02 -3.98
C TYR A 203 4.58 9.06 -3.10
N ALA A 204 4.75 9.20 -1.79
CA ALA A 204 3.67 9.35 -0.80
C ALA A 204 4.14 10.17 0.39
N SER A 205 3.20 10.63 1.21
CA SER A 205 3.52 11.17 2.53
C SER A 205 3.96 10.05 3.48
N ALA A 206 4.97 10.32 4.31
CA ALA A 206 5.44 9.36 5.30
C ALA A 206 4.48 9.27 6.51
N GLU A 207 3.93 10.41 6.91
CA GLU A 207 3.08 10.55 8.09
C GLU A 207 1.74 11.18 7.76
N ILE A 208 0.69 10.75 8.48
CA ILE A 208 -0.65 11.31 8.37
C ILE A 208 -0.95 12.33 9.47
N ARG A 209 -1.59 13.44 9.11
CA ARG A 209 -2.09 14.45 10.07
C ARG A 209 -3.54 14.21 10.47
N GLU A 210 -3.89 14.67 11.66
CA GLU A 210 -5.27 14.65 12.15
C GLU A 210 -6.17 15.56 11.31
N GLY A 211 -7.42 15.14 11.05
CA GLY A 211 -8.39 15.98 10.32
C GLY A 211 -8.24 16.05 8.80
N GLY A 212 -7.39 15.22 8.19
CA GLY A 212 -7.31 15.07 6.72
C GLY A 212 -6.56 16.19 5.98
N GLY A 213 -5.97 17.15 6.72
CA GLY A 213 -5.18 18.25 6.17
C GLY A 213 -3.72 17.89 5.95
N GLY A 214 -3.41 17.19 4.85
CA GLY A 214 -2.06 17.02 4.30
C GLY A 214 -1.05 16.24 5.17
N GLY A 215 -0.46 15.18 4.60
CA GLY A 215 0.61 14.43 5.27
C GLY A 215 1.94 15.21 5.37
N SER A 216 2.84 14.72 6.22
CA SER A 216 4.23 15.18 6.32
C SER A 216 5.20 14.08 5.91
N GLY A 217 6.42 14.50 5.59
CA GLY A 217 7.46 13.59 5.12
C GLY A 217 7.21 13.06 3.72
N CYS A 218 8.17 12.29 3.26
CA CYS A 218 8.27 11.83 1.89
C CYS A 218 8.76 10.40 1.86
N ILE A 219 8.07 9.57 1.07
CA ILE A 219 8.54 8.26 0.64
C ILE A 219 8.62 8.30 -0.87
N ILE A 220 9.76 7.93 -1.45
CA ILE A 220 9.99 7.87 -2.90
C ILE A 220 10.37 6.44 -3.28
N TRP A 221 9.63 5.84 -4.21
CA TRP A 221 9.94 4.53 -4.78
C TRP A 221 10.71 4.68 -6.08
N THR A 222 11.81 3.93 -6.21
CA THR A 222 12.63 3.90 -7.44
C THR A 222 12.67 2.54 -8.14
N GLY A 223 12.08 1.52 -7.51
CA GLY A 223 11.84 0.21 -8.10
C GLY A 223 10.34 -0.08 -8.23
N ASP A 224 10.03 -1.28 -8.69
CA ASP A 224 8.65 -1.72 -8.90
C ASP A 224 7.78 -1.51 -7.66
N VAL A 225 6.56 -1.01 -7.90
CA VAL A 225 5.53 -0.86 -6.88
C VAL A 225 4.88 -2.23 -6.65
N VAL A 226 5.10 -2.82 -5.48
CA VAL A 226 4.64 -4.18 -5.14
C VAL A 226 3.86 -4.17 -3.83
N ASP A 227 2.97 -5.16 -3.66
CA ASP A 227 2.20 -5.38 -2.43
C ASP A 227 1.22 -4.25 -2.10
N LEU A 228 0.55 -3.76 -3.15
CA LEU A 228 -0.44 -2.68 -3.10
C LEU A 228 -1.87 -3.25 -3.04
N ARG A 229 -2.68 -2.73 -2.13
CA ARG A 229 -4.13 -3.05 -2.04
C ARG A 229 -4.94 -1.86 -1.55
N TYR A 230 -6.23 -1.84 -1.85
CA TYR A 230 -7.16 -0.93 -1.18
C TYR A 230 -7.36 -1.34 0.28
N VAL A 231 -7.38 -0.34 1.16
CA VAL A 231 -7.63 -0.50 2.60
C VAL A 231 -8.42 0.71 3.09
N ASP A 232 -9.40 0.47 3.95
CA ASP A 232 -10.16 1.54 4.59
C ASP A 232 -9.23 2.48 5.35
N ARG A 233 -9.41 3.80 5.18
CA ARG A 233 -8.49 4.81 5.76
C ARG A 233 -7.02 4.62 5.34
N GLY A 234 -6.77 3.99 4.19
CA GLY A 234 -5.45 3.89 3.58
C GLY A 234 -4.89 5.26 3.20
N GLN A 235 -3.63 5.28 2.78
CA GLN A 235 -2.94 6.51 2.37
C GLN A 235 -2.96 6.69 0.86
N ASP A 236 -2.74 7.93 0.45
CA ASP A 236 -2.63 8.30 -0.95
C ASP A 236 -1.21 8.01 -1.48
N LEU A 237 -1.15 7.39 -2.65
CA LEU A 237 0.07 7.16 -3.42
C LEU A 237 0.01 7.98 -4.72
N TYR A 238 1.05 8.74 -5.02
CA TYR A 238 1.18 9.50 -6.25
C TYR A 238 2.05 8.72 -7.24
N LEU A 239 1.43 8.10 -8.23
CA LEU A 239 2.09 7.27 -9.24
C LEU A 239 2.55 8.13 -10.42
N ARG A 240 3.81 8.01 -10.83
CA ARG A 240 4.36 8.75 -11.97
C ARG A 240 3.92 8.11 -13.29
N LEU A 241 3.36 8.93 -14.19
CA LEU A 241 2.93 8.54 -15.53
C LEU A 241 3.47 9.52 -16.58
N ALA A 242 3.52 9.07 -17.84
CA ALA A 242 3.78 9.94 -18.98
C ALA A 242 2.62 10.95 -19.15
N GLU A 243 2.92 12.14 -19.67
CA GLU A 243 1.94 13.22 -19.86
C GLU A 243 0.65 12.76 -20.56
N SER A 244 0.81 11.96 -21.60
CA SER A 244 -0.29 11.44 -22.44
C SER A 244 -1.29 10.57 -21.65
N GLU A 245 -0.91 10.08 -20.48
CA GLU A 245 -1.74 9.20 -19.64
C GLU A 245 -2.41 9.94 -18.47
N LEU A 246 -2.16 11.25 -18.29
CA LEU A 246 -2.72 12.06 -17.20
C LEU A 246 -4.11 12.62 -17.53
N GLY A 247 -4.47 12.69 -18.81
CA GLY A 247 -5.71 13.31 -19.31
C GLY A 247 -6.86 12.35 -19.62
N THR A 248 -6.63 11.03 -19.58
CA THR A 248 -7.65 10.02 -19.85
C THR A 248 -8.53 9.80 -18.62
N LYS A 249 -9.50 10.69 -18.38
CA LYS A 249 -10.73 10.26 -17.71
C LYS A 249 -11.27 9.09 -18.53
N GLN A 250 -11.39 7.90 -17.92
CA GLN A 250 -12.05 6.77 -18.56
C GLN A 250 -13.46 7.21 -19.00
N MET A 251 -13.63 7.53 -20.28
CA MET A 251 -14.94 7.44 -20.90
C MET A 251 -15.18 5.94 -21.06
N ALA A 252 -16.07 5.38 -20.22
CA ALA A 252 -16.57 4.04 -20.44
C ALA A 252 -17.28 4.02 -21.81
N VAL A 253 -16.62 3.48 -22.82
CA VAL A 253 -17.27 3.19 -24.10
C VAL A 253 -18.17 1.98 -23.86
N ILE A 254 -19.44 2.24 -23.59
CA ILE A 254 -20.47 1.19 -23.57
C ILE A 254 -20.76 0.84 -25.03
N THR A 255 -20.16 -0.23 -25.53
CA THR A 255 -20.55 -0.82 -26.81
C THR A 255 -21.89 -1.53 -26.64
N ILE A 256 -22.98 -0.86 -27.04
CA ILE A 256 -24.31 -1.49 -27.09
C ILE A 256 -24.38 -2.34 -28.36
N PHE A 257 -24.39 -3.67 -28.20
CA PHE A 257 -24.78 -4.57 -29.28
C PHE A 257 -26.30 -4.52 -29.43
N VAL A 258 -26.79 -3.86 -30.47
CA VAL A 258 -28.20 -3.94 -30.87
C VAL A 258 -28.36 -5.17 -31.77
N PRO A 259 -29.06 -6.24 -31.34
CA PRO A 259 -29.30 -7.37 -32.21
C PRO A 259 -30.19 -6.92 -33.38
N ARG A 260 -29.71 -7.16 -34.61
CA ARG A 260 -30.54 -7.03 -35.81
C ARG A 260 -31.61 -8.11 -35.76
N PHE A 261 -32.84 -7.73 -35.45
CA PHE A 261 -34.00 -8.58 -35.70
C PHE A 261 -34.21 -8.67 -37.21
N SER A 262 -33.97 -9.85 -37.77
CA SER A 262 -34.35 -10.16 -39.15
C SER A 262 -35.82 -10.58 -39.13
N VAL A 263 -36.69 -9.73 -39.66
CA VAL A 263 -38.09 -10.08 -39.89
C VAL A 263 -38.13 -11.08 -41.05
N HIS A 264 -38.67 -12.27 -40.81
CA HIS A 264 -39.16 -13.19 -41.85
C HIS A 264 -40.68 -13.14 -41.84
#